data_AF-Q2FLG7-F1
#
_entry.id   AF-Q2FLG7-F1
#
_cell.length_a   1.000
_cell.length_b   1.000
_cell.length_c   1.000
_cell.angle_alpha   90.00
_cell.angle_beta   90.00
_cell.angle_gamma   90.00
#
_symmetry.space_group_name_H-M   'P 1'
#
loop_
_entity.id
_entity.type
_entity.pdbx_description
1 polymer ?
#
loop_
_entity_poly.entity_id
_entity_poly.type
_entity_poly.pdbx_seq_one_letter_code
_entity_poly.pdbx_strand_id
1 'polypeptide(L)'
;MGNKKRAQIQKSPKQSPPPLNPDDDPYWKVSSENIDPRKGVQYIERFFNYKSRYPQWVEDISSGIPSYYAVLGVLKGFSKETLQKAYERECTLSVYPDDSIEEAYRVLSDLQLRVKYDEFLIRFEHATRYSPAHLIENLKKAHDEYLKNALTIRKLGAFTQNHHDYMFLISKGMPDIFEFSGLNQDCSEEEAIAYASSGDELSVLISAIMQDPIKREQFINCKNFIQDSPNEDAKELIKKLRKRWEVFDPQFVSKVMYMSLTVSEQILDIFDRIGNNLSSNHDWKEFLPPSDRTFFSIFGVDEHISSLPKSEIESLLRSRYRTLERTPDVNLAYTVLKNPTLREEYIWMLHHYELQKIDDMIREEEKYTDELNDAQIQKIIAKKIREFEKIYCRLS
;
A
#
# COMPACT_ATOMS: atom_id res chain seq x y z
N MET A 1 -27.19 61.91 30.59
CA MET A 1 -27.49 60.51 30.19
C MET A 1 -27.31 60.38 28.69
N GLY A 2 -26.63 59.34 28.20
CA GLY A 2 -26.61 59.00 26.76
C GLY A 2 -25.26 58.58 26.17
N ASN A 3 -24.56 57.62 26.79
CA ASN A 3 -23.43 56.94 26.14
C ASN A 3 -23.94 55.98 25.06
N LYS A 4 -23.71 56.29 23.78
CA LYS A 4 -23.91 55.36 22.66
C LYS A 4 -22.68 54.44 22.55
N LYS A 5 -22.76 53.22 23.11
CA LYS A 5 -21.84 52.13 22.80
C LYS A 5 -22.06 51.66 21.36
N ARG A 6 -21.06 51.85 20.49
CA ARG A 6 -20.94 51.13 19.22
C ARG A 6 -20.64 49.66 19.55
N ALA A 7 -21.59 48.77 19.23
CA ALA A 7 -21.34 47.34 19.25
C ALA A 7 -20.34 47.00 18.14
N GLN A 8 -19.11 46.63 18.51
CA GLN A 8 -18.21 45.91 17.63
C GLN A 8 -18.78 44.51 17.45
N ILE A 9 -19.27 44.22 16.24
CA ILE A 9 -19.54 42.86 15.80
C ILE A 9 -18.17 42.17 15.66
N GLN A 10 -17.77 41.39 16.67
CA GLN A 10 -16.71 40.41 16.54
C GLN A 10 -17.14 39.43 15.44
N LYS A 11 -16.50 39.50 14.27
CA LYS A 11 -16.57 38.43 13.28
C LYS A 11 -15.86 37.23 13.88
N SER A 12 -16.60 36.19 14.21
CA SER A 12 -16.07 34.87 14.54
C SER A 12 -15.05 34.45 13.47
N PRO A 13 -13.96 33.75 13.83
CA PRO A 13 -13.06 33.18 12.84
C PRO A 13 -13.90 32.31 11.89
N LYS A 14 -13.81 32.55 10.58
CA LYS A 14 -14.42 31.66 9.59
C LYS A 14 -13.82 30.27 9.81
N GLN A 15 -14.59 29.37 10.40
CA GLN A 15 -14.24 27.95 10.43
C GLN A 15 -14.06 27.50 8.99
N SER A 16 -12.96 26.80 8.71
CA SER A 16 -12.73 26.18 7.40
C SER A 16 -13.92 25.28 7.06
N PRO A 17 -14.35 25.24 5.79
CA PRO A 17 -15.39 24.31 5.38
C PRO A 17 -14.97 22.87 5.71
N PRO A 18 -15.93 21.96 5.98
CA PRO A 18 -15.64 20.55 6.18
C PRO A 18 -14.93 19.96 4.95
N PRO A 19 -14.23 18.82 5.09
CA PRO A 19 -13.65 18.13 3.94
C PRO A 19 -14.74 17.75 2.93
N LEU A 20 -14.37 17.71 1.65
CA LEU A 20 -15.29 17.29 0.59
C LEU A 20 -15.66 15.82 0.77
N ASN A 21 -16.91 15.46 0.48
CA ASN A 21 -17.31 14.06 0.44
C ASN A 21 -16.48 13.33 -0.65
N PRO A 22 -15.71 12.30 -0.31
CA PRO A 22 -14.87 11.58 -1.27
C PRO A 22 -15.63 10.96 -2.45
N ASP A 23 -16.95 10.74 -2.32
CA ASP A 23 -17.83 10.19 -3.37
C ASP A 23 -18.50 11.25 -4.26
N ASP A 24 -18.20 12.54 -4.05
CA ASP A 24 -18.87 13.64 -4.75
C ASP A 24 -17.86 14.64 -5.31
N ASP A 25 -18.12 15.08 -6.54
CA ASP A 25 -17.47 16.24 -7.14
C ASP A 25 -18.52 17.30 -7.50
N PRO A 26 -18.83 18.23 -6.58
CA PRO A 26 -19.86 19.24 -6.81
C PRO A 26 -19.46 20.27 -7.88
N TYR A 27 -18.21 20.22 -8.35
CA TYR A 27 -17.65 21.13 -9.33
C TYR A 27 -17.52 20.50 -10.72
N TRP A 28 -17.66 19.18 -10.83
CA TRP A 28 -17.72 18.47 -12.10
C TRP A 28 -19.15 18.41 -12.61
N LYS A 29 -19.54 19.45 -13.35
CA LYS A 29 -20.91 19.56 -13.89
C LYS A 29 -20.95 19.16 -15.34
N VAL A 30 -21.72 18.12 -15.62
CA VAL A 30 -21.98 17.64 -16.98
C VAL A 30 -23.46 17.72 -17.26
N SER A 31 -23.82 18.41 -18.34
CA SER A 31 -25.22 18.61 -18.69
C SER A 31 -25.91 17.27 -19.00
N SER A 32 -27.16 17.13 -18.52
CA SER A 32 -28.06 16.03 -18.91
C SER A 32 -28.78 16.31 -20.23
N GLU A 33 -28.70 17.53 -20.75
CA GLU A 33 -29.29 17.92 -22.02
C GLU A 33 -28.31 17.63 -23.16
N ASN A 34 -28.77 16.87 -24.15
CA ASN A 34 -28.01 16.63 -25.38
C ASN A 34 -28.56 17.55 -26.48
N ILE A 35 -27.93 18.73 -26.63
CA ILE A 35 -28.27 19.69 -27.68
C ILE A 35 -27.42 19.40 -28.90
N ASP A 36 -28.00 19.56 -30.10
CA ASP A 36 -27.30 19.37 -31.38
C ASP A 36 -25.88 19.98 -31.36
N PRO A 37 -24.82 19.16 -31.50
CA PRO A 37 -23.43 19.62 -31.49
C PRO A 37 -23.12 20.74 -32.47
N ARG A 38 -23.85 20.81 -33.59
CA ARG A 38 -23.69 21.86 -34.62
C ARG A 38 -24.06 23.25 -34.08
N LYS A 39 -24.92 23.32 -33.07
CA LYS A 39 -25.30 24.59 -32.40
C LYS A 39 -24.30 25.00 -31.32
N GLY A 40 -23.37 24.11 -30.99
CA GLY A 40 -22.44 24.23 -29.87
C GLY A 40 -20.97 24.44 -30.23
N VAL A 41 -20.63 24.47 -31.51
CA VAL A 41 -19.23 24.48 -32.00
C VAL A 41 -18.39 25.56 -31.30
N GLN A 42 -18.90 26.78 -31.18
CA GLN A 42 -18.21 27.88 -30.49
C GLN A 42 -17.92 27.62 -29.01
N TYR A 43 -18.74 26.81 -28.32
CA TYR A 43 -18.54 26.48 -26.91
C TYR A 43 -17.47 25.39 -26.76
N ILE A 44 -17.51 24.40 -27.65
CA ILE A 44 -16.51 23.33 -27.73
C ILE A 44 -15.13 23.92 -28.07
N GLU A 45 -15.04 24.81 -29.07
CA GLU A 45 -13.80 25.50 -29.42
C GLU A 45 -13.26 26.36 -28.28
N ARG A 46 -14.13 27.12 -27.59
CA ARG A 46 -13.73 27.93 -26.42
C ARG A 46 -13.18 27.08 -25.29
N PHE A 47 -13.72 25.89 -25.07
CA PHE A 47 -13.16 24.93 -24.12
C PHE A 47 -11.78 24.46 -24.57
N PHE A 48 -11.63 23.97 -25.81
CA PHE A 48 -10.35 23.47 -26.31
C PHE A 48 -9.27 24.55 -26.45
N ASN A 49 -9.62 25.83 -26.53
CA ASN A 49 -8.65 26.93 -26.49
C ASN A 49 -7.82 26.94 -25.19
N TYR A 50 -8.35 26.42 -24.08
CA TYR A 50 -7.57 26.26 -22.84
C TYR A 50 -6.38 25.32 -23.03
N LYS A 51 -6.45 24.33 -23.94
CA LYS A 51 -5.38 23.36 -24.19
C LYS A 51 -4.06 24.04 -24.60
N SER A 52 -4.13 25.20 -25.24
CA SER A 52 -2.95 25.97 -25.65
C SER A 52 -2.14 26.55 -24.48
N ARG A 53 -2.80 26.84 -23.35
CA ARG A 53 -2.18 27.50 -22.18
C ARG A 53 -2.15 26.61 -20.93
N TYR A 54 -3.10 25.69 -20.85
CA TYR A 54 -3.35 24.79 -19.73
C TYR A 54 -3.67 23.39 -20.28
N PRO A 55 -2.71 22.72 -20.93
CA PRO A 55 -2.95 21.43 -21.57
C PRO A 55 -3.44 20.36 -20.58
N GLN A 56 -2.82 20.30 -19.39
CA GLN A 56 -3.17 19.34 -18.34
C GLN A 56 -4.63 19.44 -17.90
N TRP A 57 -5.18 20.66 -17.75
CA TRP A 57 -6.56 20.87 -17.30
C TRP A 57 -7.56 20.23 -18.27
N VAL A 58 -7.29 20.39 -19.57
CA VAL A 58 -8.14 19.82 -20.63
C VAL A 58 -7.97 18.31 -20.69
N GLU A 59 -6.74 17.81 -20.57
CA GLU A 59 -6.43 16.39 -20.58
C GLU A 59 -7.09 15.65 -19.41
N ASP A 60 -6.90 16.13 -18.19
CA ASP A 60 -7.47 15.55 -16.97
C ASP A 60 -9.00 15.49 -17.04
N ILE A 61 -9.66 16.63 -17.27
CA ILE A 61 -11.12 16.65 -17.22
C ILE A 61 -11.76 15.88 -18.40
N SER A 62 -11.04 15.76 -19.53
CA SER A 62 -11.52 15.02 -20.71
C SER A 62 -11.22 13.52 -20.65
N SER A 63 -10.32 13.09 -19.75
CA SER A 63 -10.10 11.67 -19.44
C SER A 63 -11.01 11.18 -18.31
N GLY A 64 -11.74 12.09 -17.66
CA GLY A 64 -12.66 11.79 -16.56
C GLY A 64 -12.06 12.04 -15.19
N ILE A 65 -10.80 12.50 -15.09
CA ILE A 65 -10.21 12.87 -13.80
C ILE A 65 -11.10 13.94 -13.13
N PRO A 66 -11.41 13.78 -11.83
CA PRO A 66 -12.20 14.76 -11.10
C PRO A 66 -11.58 16.15 -11.11
N SER A 67 -12.37 17.15 -10.75
CA SER A 67 -11.88 18.51 -10.59
C SER A 67 -10.73 18.56 -9.58
N TYR A 68 -9.80 19.51 -9.73
CA TYR A 68 -8.70 19.68 -8.78
C TYR A 68 -9.12 19.86 -7.32
N TYR A 69 -10.34 20.35 -7.08
CA TYR A 69 -10.93 20.37 -5.75
C TYR A 69 -11.22 18.96 -5.23
N ALA A 70 -11.77 18.06 -6.05
CA ALA A 70 -12.06 16.67 -5.71
C ALA A 70 -10.80 15.78 -5.65
N VAL A 71 -9.83 16.03 -6.54
CA VAL A 71 -8.51 15.39 -6.50
C VAL A 71 -7.87 15.57 -5.12
N LEU A 72 -7.82 16.80 -4.60
CA LEU A 72 -7.29 17.08 -3.26
C LEU A 72 -8.34 16.91 -2.13
N GLY A 73 -9.61 16.66 -2.46
CA GLY A 73 -10.68 16.48 -1.46
C GLY A 73 -10.98 17.74 -0.63
N VAL A 74 -10.94 18.92 -1.23
CA VAL A 74 -11.15 20.22 -0.57
C VAL A 74 -12.33 20.99 -1.14
N LEU A 75 -13.14 21.60 -0.27
CA LEU A 75 -14.22 22.52 -0.67
C LEU A 75 -13.70 23.93 -0.90
N LYS A 76 -14.31 24.65 -1.85
CA LYS A 76 -14.08 26.10 -2.03
C LYS A 76 -14.18 26.84 -0.69
N GLY A 77 -13.21 27.72 -0.44
CA GLY A 77 -13.08 28.43 0.84
C GLY A 77 -12.15 27.74 1.86
N PHE A 78 -11.44 26.69 1.45
CA PHE A 78 -10.38 26.05 2.24
C PHE A 78 -9.28 27.04 2.69
N SER A 79 -8.61 26.70 3.79
CA SER A 79 -7.41 27.41 4.27
C SER A 79 -6.14 26.91 3.56
N LYS A 80 -5.06 27.70 3.60
CA LYS A 80 -3.75 27.29 3.05
C LYS A 80 -3.24 26.00 3.72
N GLU A 81 -3.42 25.88 5.04
CA GLU A 81 -3.04 24.68 5.80
C GLU A 81 -3.85 23.46 5.37
N THR A 82 -5.16 23.63 5.15
CA THR A 82 -6.04 22.55 4.66
C THR A 82 -5.59 22.04 3.30
N LEU A 83 -5.24 22.96 2.38
CA LEU A 83 -4.74 22.60 1.06
C LEU A 83 -3.40 21.86 1.13
N GLN A 84 -2.48 22.33 1.98
CA GLN A 84 -1.17 21.69 2.17
C GLN A 84 -1.31 20.25 2.67
N LYS A 85 -2.09 20.03 3.74
CA LYS A 85 -2.32 18.69 4.29
C LYS A 85 -3.00 17.75 3.30
N ALA A 86 -3.92 18.29 2.49
CA ALA A 86 -4.59 17.54 1.44
C ALA A 86 -3.60 17.08 0.35
N TYR A 87 -2.71 17.98 -0.09
CA TYR A 87 -1.67 17.65 -1.05
C TYR A 87 -0.70 16.60 -0.51
N GLU A 88 -0.19 16.77 0.71
CA GLU A 88 0.71 15.80 1.36
C GLU A 88 0.08 14.41 1.46
N ARG A 89 -1.21 14.34 1.79
CA ARG A 89 -1.96 13.07 1.83
C ARG A 89 -2.02 12.39 0.46
N GLU A 90 -2.42 13.13 -0.58
CA GLU A 90 -2.53 12.55 -1.93
C GLU A 90 -1.16 12.16 -2.50
N CYS A 91 -0.08 12.84 -2.12
CA CYS A 91 1.29 12.43 -2.48
C CYS A 91 1.73 11.12 -1.82
N THR A 92 1.06 10.68 -0.74
CA THR A 92 1.44 9.46 -0.03
C THR A 92 0.81 8.22 -0.68
N LEU A 93 -0.48 8.31 -1.03
CA LEU A 93 -1.23 7.23 -1.66
C LEU A 93 -2.46 7.80 -2.38
N SER A 94 -2.49 7.73 -3.71
CA SER A 94 -3.61 8.22 -4.51
C SER A 94 -3.85 7.37 -5.77
N VAL A 95 -5.05 7.47 -6.32
CA VAL A 95 -5.40 6.91 -7.63
C VAL A 95 -5.11 7.90 -8.77
N TYR A 96 -4.92 9.17 -8.43
CA TYR A 96 -4.70 10.21 -9.43
C TYR A 96 -3.23 10.20 -9.89
N PRO A 97 -2.95 10.52 -11.17
CA PRO A 97 -1.58 10.68 -11.63
C PRO A 97 -0.84 11.78 -10.84
N ASP A 98 0.45 11.58 -10.59
CA ASP A 98 1.29 12.54 -9.85
C ASP A 98 1.23 13.94 -10.48
N ASP A 99 1.32 14.01 -11.81
CA ASP A 99 1.20 15.27 -12.57
C ASP A 99 -0.13 16.00 -12.29
N SER A 100 -1.24 15.26 -12.18
CA SER A 100 -2.56 15.83 -11.88
C SER A 100 -2.65 16.32 -10.42
N ILE A 101 -1.98 15.64 -9.48
CA ILE A 101 -1.93 16.04 -8.05
C ILE A 101 -1.10 17.32 -7.88
N GLU A 102 0.08 17.37 -8.51
CA GLU A 102 0.94 18.54 -8.51
C GLU A 102 0.25 19.76 -9.15
N GLU A 103 -0.38 19.55 -10.31
CA GLU A 103 -1.10 20.60 -11.01
C GLU A 103 -2.31 21.09 -10.19
N ALA A 104 -3.05 20.17 -9.56
CA ALA A 104 -4.15 20.53 -8.66
C ALA A 104 -3.66 21.44 -7.52
N TYR A 105 -2.55 21.08 -6.87
CA TYR A 105 -1.98 21.89 -5.80
C TYR A 105 -1.49 23.25 -6.29
N ARG A 106 -0.82 23.30 -7.46
CA ARG A 106 -0.34 24.53 -8.07
C ARG A 106 -1.47 25.50 -8.41
N VAL A 107 -2.52 24.99 -9.07
CA VAL A 107 -3.69 25.77 -9.49
C VAL A 107 -4.46 26.27 -8.28
N LEU A 108 -4.69 25.41 -7.29
CA LEU A 108 -5.45 25.76 -6.10
C LEU A 108 -4.65 26.66 -5.16
N SER A 109 -3.32 26.65 -5.18
CA SER A 109 -2.49 27.52 -4.33
C SER A 109 -2.47 28.98 -4.80
N ASP A 110 -2.65 29.25 -6.09
CA ASP A 110 -2.63 30.59 -6.67
C ASP A 110 -4.06 31.11 -6.92
N LEU A 111 -4.38 32.29 -6.39
CA LEU A 111 -5.73 32.86 -6.52
C LEU A 111 -6.12 33.15 -7.97
N GLN A 112 -5.19 33.64 -8.80
CA GLN A 112 -5.46 33.97 -10.20
C GLN A 112 -5.67 32.70 -11.04
N LEU A 113 -4.87 31.66 -10.81
CA LEU A 113 -5.06 30.36 -11.45
C LEU A 113 -6.37 29.71 -11.00
N ARG A 114 -6.69 29.75 -9.71
CA ARG A 114 -7.94 29.21 -9.18
C ARG A 114 -9.17 29.86 -9.81
N VAL A 115 -9.18 31.20 -9.97
CA VAL A 115 -10.27 31.92 -10.64
C VAL A 115 -10.40 31.48 -12.10
N LYS A 116 -9.28 31.35 -12.82
CA LYS A 116 -9.30 30.86 -14.21
C LYS A 116 -9.74 29.41 -14.34
N TYR A 117 -9.38 28.58 -13.37
CA TYR A 117 -9.81 27.18 -13.31
C TYR A 117 -11.32 27.07 -13.04
N ASP A 118 -11.86 27.92 -12.15
CA ASP A 118 -13.31 28.02 -11.94
C ASP A 118 -14.05 28.43 -13.23
N GLU A 119 -13.50 29.37 -13.99
CA GLU A 119 -14.04 29.71 -15.32
C GLU A 119 -13.95 28.55 -16.31
N PHE A 120 -12.84 27.81 -16.28
CA PHE A 120 -12.62 26.62 -17.11
C PHE A 120 -13.69 25.54 -16.83
N LEU A 121 -14.01 25.26 -15.56
CA LEU A 121 -15.06 24.30 -15.19
C LEU A 121 -16.44 24.71 -15.74
N ILE A 122 -16.75 26.01 -15.75
CA ILE A 122 -17.98 26.53 -16.36
C ILE A 122 -17.96 26.30 -17.88
N ARG A 123 -16.82 26.50 -18.54
CA ARG A 123 -16.68 26.23 -19.99
C ARG A 123 -16.82 24.75 -20.31
N PHE A 124 -16.30 23.87 -19.47
CA PHE A 124 -16.48 22.42 -19.57
C PHE A 124 -17.97 22.04 -19.50
N GLU A 125 -18.70 22.55 -18.51
CA GLU A 125 -20.16 22.32 -18.40
C GLU A 125 -20.90 22.75 -19.67
N HIS A 126 -20.55 23.92 -20.24
CA HIS A 126 -21.13 24.37 -21.50
C HIS A 126 -20.75 23.48 -22.68
N ALA A 127 -19.50 23.04 -22.80
CA ALA A 127 -19.05 22.18 -23.90
C ALA A 127 -19.71 20.80 -23.87
N THR A 128 -19.91 20.23 -22.68
CA THR A 128 -20.54 18.91 -22.54
C THR A 128 -22.01 18.88 -22.96
N ARG A 129 -22.75 20.00 -22.81
CA ARG A 129 -24.14 20.15 -23.28
C ARG A 129 -24.32 19.96 -24.79
N TYR A 130 -23.27 20.22 -25.56
CA TYR A 130 -23.27 20.11 -27.02
C TYR A 130 -22.42 18.93 -27.51
N SER A 131 -21.97 18.06 -26.60
CA SER A 131 -21.18 16.88 -26.95
C SER A 131 -22.08 15.67 -27.20
N PRO A 132 -21.71 14.75 -28.10
CA PRO A 132 -22.45 13.51 -28.32
C PRO A 132 -22.69 12.73 -27.01
N ALA A 133 -23.93 12.27 -26.78
CA ALA A 133 -24.31 11.58 -25.54
C ALA A 133 -23.41 10.38 -25.17
N HIS A 134 -22.98 9.57 -26.14
CA HIS A 134 -22.11 8.42 -25.85
C HIS A 134 -20.72 8.83 -25.33
N LEU A 135 -20.18 9.97 -25.76
CA LEU A 135 -18.93 10.50 -25.22
C LEU A 135 -19.11 10.98 -23.79
N ILE A 136 -20.24 11.64 -23.52
CA ILE A 136 -20.61 12.10 -22.18
C ILE A 136 -20.85 10.92 -21.22
N GLU A 137 -21.50 9.85 -21.67
CA GLU A 137 -21.71 8.65 -20.87
C GLU A 137 -20.39 7.95 -20.53
N ASN A 138 -19.49 7.81 -21.51
CA ASN A 138 -18.16 7.25 -21.27
C ASN A 138 -17.35 8.10 -20.28
N LEU A 139 -17.42 9.42 -20.43
CA LEU A 139 -16.73 10.35 -19.53
C LEU A 139 -17.27 10.28 -18.10
N LYS A 140 -18.60 10.17 -17.93
CA LYS A 140 -19.23 9.94 -16.62
C LYS A 140 -18.76 8.63 -15.98
N LYS A 141 -18.74 7.54 -16.75
CA LYS A 141 -18.24 6.25 -16.25
C LYS A 141 -16.80 6.34 -15.76
N ALA A 142 -15.92 6.99 -16.52
CA ALA A 142 -14.53 7.19 -16.13
C ALA A 142 -14.42 8.06 -14.86
N HIS A 143 -15.21 9.13 -14.76
CA HIS A 143 -15.23 10.00 -13.59
C HIS A 143 -15.72 9.29 -12.32
N ASP A 144 -16.83 8.56 -12.42
CA ASP A 144 -17.39 7.79 -11.31
C ASP A 144 -16.41 6.70 -10.86
N GLU A 145 -15.67 6.09 -11.80
CA GLU A 145 -14.61 5.12 -11.51
C GLU A 145 -13.45 5.76 -10.75
N TYR A 146 -12.99 6.95 -11.13
CA TYR A 146 -11.97 7.68 -10.39
C TYR A 146 -12.41 8.01 -8.96
N LEU A 147 -13.63 8.53 -8.76
CA LEU A 147 -14.15 8.85 -7.42
C LEU A 147 -14.26 7.59 -6.56
N LYS A 148 -14.83 6.51 -7.10
CA LYS A 148 -14.95 5.22 -6.42
C LYS A 148 -13.57 4.68 -6.02
N ASN A 149 -12.60 4.70 -6.92
CA ASN A 149 -11.26 4.21 -6.63
C ASN A 149 -10.54 5.11 -5.62
N ALA A 150 -10.71 6.43 -5.69
CA ALA A 150 -10.15 7.37 -4.71
C ALA A 150 -10.73 7.14 -3.30
N LEU A 151 -12.04 6.89 -3.18
CA LEU A 151 -12.65 6.50 -1.90
C LEU A 151 -12.00 5.21 -1.38
N THR A 152 -11.91 4.18 -2.21
CA THR A 152 -11.30 2.89 -1.84
C THR A 152 -9.87 3.08 -1.36
N ILE A 153 -9.05 3.81 -2.11
CA ILE A 153 -7.65 4.10 -1.76
C ILE A 153 -7.54 4.91 -0.47
N ARG A 154 -8.40 5.91 -0.23
CA ARG A 154 -8.41 6.68 1.02
C ARG A 154 -8.81 5.83 2.23
N LYS A 155 -9.80 4.95 2.08
CA LYS A 155 -10.18 3.97 3.12
C LYS A 155 -9.03 3.01 3.40
N LEU A 156 -8.31 2.58 2.37
CA LEU A 156 -7.13 1.72 2.50
C LEU A 156 -5.90 2.44 3.03
N GLY A 157 -5.71 3.73 2.79
CA GLY A 157 -4.52 4.46 3.20
C GLY A 157 -4.36 4.50 4.73
N ALA A 158 -5.44 4.79 5.45
CA ALA A 158 -5.44 4.77 6.91
C ALA A 158 -5.21 3.35 7.47
N PHE A 159 -5.70 2.33 6.77
CA PHE A 159 -5.47 0.93 7.12
C PHE A 159 -4.01 0.53 6.87
N THR A 160 -3.48 0.86 5.69
CA THR A 160 -2.12 0.54 5.25
C THR A 160 -1.07 1.17 6.16
N GLN A 161 -1.30 2.37 6.70
CA GLN A 161 -0.39 2.98 7.67
C GLN A 161 -0.20 2.15 8.96
N ASN A 162 -1.23 1.40 9.38
CA ASN A 162 -1.20 0.63 10.61
C ASN A 162 -1.05 -0.88 10.38
N HIS A 163 -1.28 -1.34 9.15
CA HIS A 163 -1.36 -2.76 8.77
C HIS A 163 -0.62 -3.02 7.45
N HIS A 164 0.49 -2.31 7.21
CA HIS A 164 1.27 -2.43 5.98
C HIS A 164 1.78 -3.86 5.75
N ASP A 165 2.37 -4.48 6.77
CA ASP A 165 2.87 -5.85 6.68
C ASP A 165 1.75 -6.85 6.43
N TYR A 166 0.62 -6.69 7.12
CA TYR A 166 -0.56 -7.52 6.89
C TYR A 166 -1.01 -7.41 5.43
N MET A 167 -1.20 -6.18 4.92
CA MET A 167 -1.55 -5.90 3.52
C MET A 167 -0.56 -6.53 2.53
N PHE A 168 0.74 -6.38 2.80
CA PHE A 168 1.79 -6.96 1.98
C PHE A 168 1.65 -8.49 1.95
N LEU A 169 1.61 -9.14 3.10
CA LEU A 169 1.59 -10.60 3.19
C LEU A 169 0.35 -11.22 2.57
N ILE A 170 -0.84 -10.65 2.77
CA ILE A 170 -2.06 -11.16 2.11
C ILE A 170 -2.01 -10.95 0.59
N SER A 171 -1.39 -9.86 0.12
CA SER A 171 -1.11 -9.65 -1.32
C SER A 171 -0.09 -10.64 -1.88
N LYS A 172 0.65 -11.31 -0.99
CA LYS A 172 1.55 -12.43 -1.27
C LYS A 172 0.95 -13.77 -0.84
N GLY A 173 -0.38 -13.87 -0.79
CA GLY A 173 -1.09 -15.12 -0.57
C GLY A 173 -1.08 -15.65 0.86
N MET A 174 -0.76 -14.85 1.88
CA MET A 174 -1.03 -15.22 3.28
C MET A 174 -2.54 -15.24 3.55
N PRO A 175 -3.11 -16.23 4.27
CA PRO A 175 -4.54 -16.23 4.60
C PRO A 175 -4.94 -14.92 5.28
N ASP A 176 -6.10 -14.37 4.91
CA ASP A 176 -6.65 -13.21 5.61
C ASP A 176 -7.27 -13.65 6.95
N ILE A 177 -7.57 -12.71 7.84
CA ILE A 177 -8.10 -13.02 9.18
C ILE A 177 -9.39 -13.84 9.15
N PHE A 178 -10.23 -13.71 8.12
CA PHE A 178 -11.50 -14.44 8.00
C PHE A 178 -11.23 -15.88 7.55
N GLU A 179 -10.34 -16.05 6.58
CA GLU A 179 -9.93 -17.38 6.11
C GLU A 179 -9.15 -18.17 7.17
N PHE A 180 -8.28 -17.48 7.92
CA PHE A 180 -7.51 -18.11 9.00
C PHE A 180 -8.38 -18.51 10.20
N SER A 181 -9.26 -17.61 10.65
CA SER A 181 -10.14 -17.87 11.81
C SER A 181 -11.35 -18.75 11.48
N GLY A 182 -11.77 -18.79 10.22
CA GLY A 182 -13.04 -19.39 9.80
C GLY A 182 -14.28 -18.56 10.20
N LEU A 183 -14.11 -17.34 10.74
CA LEU A 183 -15.22 -16.45 11.06
C LEU A 183 -15.78 -15.80 9.80
N ASN A 184 -17.11 -15.79 9.69
CA ASN A 184 -17.79 -15.04 8.64
C ASN A 184 -17.63 -13.53 8.84
N GLN A 185 -17.65 -12.77 7.74
CA GLN A 185 -17.53 -11.30 7.77
C GLN A 185 -18.66 -10.64 8.58
N ASP A 186 -19.83 -11.26 8.59
CA ASP A 186 -21.05 -10.85 9.29
C ASP A 186 -21.32 -11.65 10.56
N CYS A 187 -20.29 -12.31 11.14
CA CYS A 187 -20.45 -13.10 12.36
C CYS A 187 -21.04 -12.26 13.51
N SER A 188 -21.77 -12.94 14.40
CA SER A 188 -22.34 -12.31 15.59
C SER A 188 -21.25 -11.94 16.61
N GLU A 189 -21.59 -11.08 17.56
CA GLU A 189 -20.69 -10.70 18.65
C GLU A 189 -20.36 -11.92 19.53
N GLU A 190 -21.34 -12.79 19.78
CA GLU A 190 -21.16 -14.03 20.53
C GLU A 190 -20.21 -15.01 19.83
N GLU A 191 -20.31 -15.13 18.50
CA GLU A 191 -19.39 -15.96 17.71
C GLU A 191 -17.95 -15.43 17.79
N ALA A 192 -17.77 -14.11 17.68
CA ALA A 192 -16.46 -13.49 17.83
C ALA A 192 -15.88 -13.69 19.24
N ILE A 193 -16.69 -13.55 20.30
CA ILE A 193 -16.27 -13.77 21.69
C ILE A 193 -15.93 -15.24 21.93
N ALA A 194 -16.72 -16.17 21.38
CA ALA A 194 -16.45 -17.60 21.48
C ALA A 194 -15.10 -17.96 20.84
N TYR A 195 -14.74 -17.33 19.71
CA TYR A 195 -13.45 -17.55 19.06
C TYR A 195 -12.25 -17.17 19.94
N ALA A 196 -12.35 -16.06 20.69
CA ALA A 196 -11.30 -15.67 21.65
C ALA A 196 -11.08 -16.69 22.77
N SER A 197 -12.05 -17.58 23.02
CA SER A 197 -11.96 -18.59 24.08
C SER A 197 -10.94 -19.71 23.77
N SER A 198 -10.35 -19.74 22.58
CA SER A 198 -9.17 -20.57 22.26
C SER A 198 -7.93 -20.20 23.08
N GLY A 199 -7.85 -18.95 23.56
CA GLY A 199 -6.86 -18.47 24.53
C GLY A 199 -5.51 -18.04 23.96
N ASP A 200 -5.28 -18.12 22.65
CA ASP A 200 -4.06 -17.58 22.03
C ASP A 200 -4.20 -16.08 21.69
N GLU A 201 -3.07 -15.37 21.66
CA GLU A 201 -3.04 -13.91 21.50
C GLU A 201 -3.63 -13.43 20.17
N LEU A 202 -3.45 -14.20 19.09
CA LEU A 202 -4.03 -13.89 17.79
C LEU A 202 -5.54 -14.01 17.82
N SER A 203 -6.08 -15.04 18.48
CA SER A 203 -7.53 -15.21 18.58
C SER A 203 -8.22 -14.09 19.35
N VAL A 204 -7.59 -13.59 20.42
CA VAL A 204 -8.06 -12.40 21.14
C VAL A 204 -8.03 -11.17 20.25
N LEU A 205 -6.95 -10.98 19.47
CA LEU A 205 -6.81 -9.85 18.56
C LEU A 205 -7.85 -9.87 17.43
N ILE A 206 -8.05 -11.02 16.78
CA ILE A 206 -9.06 -11.20 15.73
C ILE A 206 -10.45 -10.95 16.31
N SER A 207 -10.77 -11.48 17.49
CA SER A 207 -12.05 -11.23 18.15
C SER A 207 -12.29 -9.73 18.40
N ALA A 208 -11.28 -9.00 18.87
CA ALA A 208 -11.36 -7.56 19.09
C ALA A 208 -11.56 -6.78 17.77
N ILE A 209 -10.94 -7.21 16.67
CA ILE A 209 -11.17 -6.65 15.32
C ILE A 209 -12.62 -6.90 14.90
N MET A 210 -13.13 -8.11 15.10
CA MET A 210 -14.50 -8.47 14.74
C MET A 210 -15.52 -7.70 15.56
N GLN A 211 -15.29 -7.47 16.86
CA GLN A 211 -16.24 -6.74 17.71
C GLN A 211 -16.31 -5.22 17.39
N ASP A 212 -15.30 -4.65 16.72
CA ASP A 212 -15.28 -3.25 16.31
C ASP A 212 -15.80 -3.10 14.87
N PRO A 213 -16.99 -2.51 14.64
CA PRO A 213 -17.57 -2.41 13.30
C PRO A 213 -16.70 -1.62 12.31
N ILE A 214 -15.97 -0.61 12.80
CA ILE A 214 -15.12 0.24 11.94
C ILE A 214 -13.89 -0.57 11.50
N LYS A 215 -13.22 -1.26 12.43
CA LYS A 215 -12.08 -2.12 12.08
C LYS A 215 -12.52 -3.28 11.21
N ARG A 216 -13.62 -3.95 11.56
CA ARG A 216 -14.19 -5.04 10.75
C ARG A 216 -14.41 -4.58 9.30
N GLU A 217 -15.04 -3.42 9.08
CA GLU A 217 -15.23 -2.86 7.74
C GLU A 217 -13.89 -2.61 7.01
N GLN A 218 -12.87 -2.10 7.71
CA GLN A 218 -11.54 -1.89 7.12
C GLN A 218 -10.89 -3.20 6.64
N PHE A 219 -10.94 -4.27 7.44
CA PHE A 219 -10.40 -5.58 7.05
C PHE A 219 -11.20 -6.21 5.90
N ILE A 220 -12.52 -6.04 5.87
CA ILE A 220 -13.37 -6.46 4.72
C ILE A 220 -12.98 -5.69 3.45
N ASN A 221 -12.83 -4.36 3.54
CA ASN A 221 -12.44 -3.53 2.40
C ASN A 221 -11.06 -3.92 1.85
N CYS A 222 -10.10 -4.19 2.74
CA CYS A 222 -8.78 -4.71 2.42
C CYS A 222 -8.84 -6.04 1.66
N LYS A 223 -9.59 -7.02 2.17
CA LYS A 223 -9.81 -8.32 1.51
C LYS A 223 -10.42 -8.13 0.11
N ASN A 224 -11.50 -7.37 0.02
CA ASN A 224 -12.21 -7.14 -1.23
C ASN A 224 -11.32 -6.42 -2.25
N PHE A 225 -10.51 -5.44 -1.83
CA PHE A 225 -9.57 -4.76 -2.72
C PHE A 225 -8.61 -5.71 -3.43
N ILE A 226 -8.10 -6.73 -2.73
CA ILE A 226 -7.20 -7.72 -3.30
C ILE A 226 -7.96 -8.70 -4.20
N GLN A 227 -9.14 -9.15 -3.78
CA GLN A 227 -9.97 -10.08 -4.55
C GLN A 227 -10.53 -9.46 -5.84
N ASP A 228 -10.94 -8.19 -5.79
CA ASP A 228 -11.55 -7.45 -6.88
C ASP A 228 -10.52 -6.83 -7.85
N SER A 229 -9.22 -7.06 -7.61
CA SER A 229 -8.14 -6.56 -8.48
C SER A 229 -8.40 -6.93 -9.95
N PRO A 230 -8.37 -5.99 -10.90
CA PRO A 230 -8.55 -6.32 -12.32
C PRO A 230 -7.33 -7.03 -12.93
N ASN A 231 -6.22 -7.14 -12.20
CA ASN A 231 -5.00 -7.79 -12.66
C ASN A 231 -5.08 -9.31 -12.45
N GLU A 232 -5.43 -10.03 -13.53
CA GLU A 232 -5.55 -11.49 -13.51
C GLU A 232 -4.22 -12.22 -13.27
N ASP A 233 -3.09 -11.65 -13.72
CA ASP A 233 -1.77 -12.24 -13.46
C ASP A 233 -1.43 -12.16 -11.96
N ALA A 234 -1.73 -11.02 -11.33
CA ALA A 234 -1.57 -10.84 -9.88
C ALA A 234 -2.46 -11.81 -9.09
N LYS A 235 -3.72 -12.01 -9.52
CA LYS A 235 -4.61 -13.00 -8.90
C LYS A 235 -4.07 -14.42 -9.01
N GLU A 236 -3.51 -14.80 -10.15
CA GLU A 236 -2.94 -16.12 -10.34
C GLU A 236 -1.70 -16.32 -9.48
N LEU A 237 -0.84 -15.31 -9.39
CA LEU A 237 0.32 -15.31 -8.48
C LEU A 237 -0.12 -15.48 -7.01
N ILE A 238 -1.12 -14.71 -6.56
CA ILE A 238 -1.69 -14.84 -5.21
C ILE A 238 -2.18 -16.26 -4.93
N LYS A 239 -2.88 -16.89 -5.89
CA LYS A 239 -3.36 -18.28 -5.74
C LYS A 239 -2.21 -19.28 -5.63
N LYS A 240 -1.14 -19.12 -6.39
CA LYS A 240 0.04 -19.99 -6.29
C LYS A 240 0.73 -19.84 -4.95
N LEU A 241 0.96 -18.59 -4.51
CA LEU A 241 1.55 -18.31 -3.21
C LEU A 241 0.66 -18.83 -2.07
N ARG A 242 -0.66 -18.67 -2.14
CA ARG A 242 -1.62 -19.22 -1.16
C ARG A 242 -1.44 -20.74 -0.96
N LYS A 243 -1.21 -21.51 -2.03
CA LYS A 243 -0.91 -22.95 -1.90
C LYS A 243 0.40 -23.23 -1.18
N ARG A 244 1.41 -22.36 -1.34
CA ARG A 244 2.68 -22.49 -0.60
C ARG A 244 2.48 -22.17 0.89
N TRP A 245 1.61 -21.23 1.23
CA TRP A 245 1.25 -20.94 2.62
C TRP A 245 0.60 -22.13 3.34
N GLU A 246 -0.21 -22.94 2.65
CA GLU A 246 -0.83 -24.16 3.21
C GLU A 246 0.19 -25.22 3.65
N VAL A 247 1.44 -25.16 3.17
CA VAL A 247 2.52 -26.08 3.54
C VAL A 247 3.17 -25.70 4.87
N PHE A 248 3.05 -24.44 5.29
CA PHE A 248 3.60 -23.99 6.57
C PHE A 248 2.81 -24.56 7.75
N ASP A 249 3.51 -24.74 8.87
CA ASP A 249 2.90 -25.08 10.15
C ASP A 249 1.88 -24.00 10.56
N PRO A 250 0.62 -24.35 10.89
CA PRO A 250 -0.38 -23.37 11.31
C PRO A 250 0.04 -22.48 12.48
N GLN A 251 0.87 -22.99 13.41
CA GLN A 251 1.38 -22.16 14.51
C GLN A 251 2.36 -21.10 14.00
N PHE A 252 3.21 -21.43 13.03
CA PHE A 252 4.08 -20.46 12.36
C PHE A 252 3.26 -19.39 11.63
N VAL A 253 2.22 -19.80 10.87
CA VAL A 253 1.33 -18.85 10.18
C VAL A 253 0.61 -17.95 11.18
N SER A 254 0.15 -18.50 12.31
CA SER A 254 -0.44 -17.73 13.42
C SER A 254 0.52 -16.66 13.95
N LYS A 255 1.77 -17.04 14.25
CA LYS A 255 2.82 -16.11 14.71
C LYS A 255 3.04 -14.98 13.71
N VAL A 256 3.17 -15.31 12.42
CA VAL A 256 3.38 -14.33 11.35
C VAL A 256 2.19 -13.38 11.22
N MET A 257 0.97 -13.91 11.26
CA MET A 257 -0.24 -13.10 11.21
C MET A 257 -0.31 -12.15 12.40
N TYR A 258 -0.06 -12.64 13.61
CA TYR A 258 -0.02 -11.82 14.82
C TYR A 258 1.01 -10.70 14.72
N MET A 259 2.23 -11.00 14.28
CA MET A 259 3.27 -10.00 14.03
C MET A 259 2.81 -8.97 13.00
N SER A 260 2.21 -9.38 11.88
CA SER A 260 1.76 -8.48 10.81
C SER A 260 0.62 -7.54 11.22
N LEU A 261 -0.16 -7.92 12.23
CA LEU A 261 -1.28 -7.15 12.77
C LEU A 261 -0.87 -6.23 13.92
N THR A 262 0.31 -6.43 14.49
CA THR A 262 0.83 -5.68 15.65
C THR A 262 1.97 -4.76 15.20
N VAL A 263 2.07 -3.57 15.81
CA VAL A 263 3.03 -2.54 15.38
C VAL A 263 4.41 -2.73 16.05
N SER A 264 4.64 -3.83 16.78
CA SER A 264 5.84 -3.98 17.61
C SER A 264 7.12 -4.17 16.80
N GLU A 265 7.07 -4.92 15.70
CA GLU A 265 8.19 -5.12 14.78
C GLU A 265 7.65 -5.30 13.35
N GLN A 266 8.14 -4.49 12.41
CA GLN A 266 7.68 -4.58 11.02
C GLN A 266 8.34 -5.76 10.31
N ILE A 267 7.55 -6.63 9.70
CA ILE A 267 8.03 -7.85 9.03
C ILE A 267 8.94 -7.50 7.84
N LEU A 268 8.64 -6.44 7.09
CA LEU A 268 9.50 -6.01 6.01
C LEU A 268 10.88 -5.54 6.51
N ASP A 269 10.93 -4.81 7.62
CA ASP A 269 12.20 -4.41 8.25
C ASP A 269 12.99 -5.65 8.73
N ILE A 270 12.30 -6.68 9.20
CA ILE A 270 12.90 -7.96 9.57
C ILE A 270 13.54 -8.63 8.35
N PHE A 271 12.83 -8.70 7.21
CA PHE A 271 13.37 -9.28 5.97
C PHE A 271 14.62 -8.54 5.51
N ASP A 272 14.58 -7.21 5.50
CA ASP A 272 15.73 -6.38 5.12
C ASP A 272 16.91 -6.58 6.08
N ARG A 273 16.66 -6.64 7.39
CA ARG A 273 17.70 -6.88 8.39
C ARG A 273 18.31 -8.27 8.28
N ILE A 274 17.52 -9.30 7.98
CA ILE A 274 18.03 -10.65 7.72
C ILE A 274 18.92 -10.64 6.47
N GLY A 275 18.45 -10.06 5.37
CA GLY A 275 19.21 -9.94 4.12
C GLY A 275 20.54 -9.21 4.31
N ASN A 276 20.52 -8.07 5.02
CA ASN A 276 21.72 -7.31 5.35
C ASN A 276 22.71 -8.10 6.22
N ASN A 277 22.23 -8.80 7.25
CA ASN A 277 23.06 -9.63 8.11
C ASN A 277 23.71 -10.79 7.34
N LEU A 278 22.94 -11.49 6.50
CA LEU A 278 23.46 -12.57 5.67
C LEU A 278 24.42 -12.07 4.60
N SER A 279 24.23 -10.86 4.07
CA SER A 279 25.17 -10.27 3.10
C SER A 279 26.52 -9.94 3.73
N SER A 280 26.52 -9.55 5.01
CA SER A 280 27.75 -9.21 5.74
C SER A 280 28.40 -10.43 6.38
N ASN A 281 27.62 -11.49 6.63
CA ASN A 281 28.03 -12.69 7.35
C ASN A 281 27.47 -13.96 6.67
N HIS A 282 27.84 -14.17 5.40
CA HIS A 282 27.32 -15.28 4.58
C HIS A 282 27.50 -16.68 5.21
N ASP A 283 28.57 -16.84 5.99
CA ASP A 283 28.92 -18.08 6.70
C ASP A 283 27.99 -18.38 7.89
N TRP A 284 27.19 -17.43 8.36
CA TRP A 284 26.25 -17.67 9.46
C TRP A 284 25.08 -18.58 9.08
N LYS A 285 24.75 -18.68 7.79
CA LYS A 285 23.58 -19.42 7.30
C LYS A 285 23.56 -20.88 7.78
N GLU A 286 24.73 -21.52 7.88
CA GLU A 286 24.86 -22.91 8.32
C GLU A 286 24.61 -23.09 9.84
N PHE A 287 24.64 -21.98 10.58
CA PHE A 287 24.52 -21.94 12.04
C PHE A 287 23.21 -21.28 12.51
N LEU A 288 22.23 -21.12 11.61
CA LEU A 288 20.89 -20.59 11.91
C LEU A 288 19.82 -21.70 11.70
N PRO A 289 18.63 -21.57 12.30
CA PRO A 289 17.53 -22.53 12.11
C PRO A 289 17.27 -22.81 10.62
N PRO A 290 16.97 -24.04 10.20
CA PRO A 290 16.63 -25.20 11.01
C PRO A 290 17.87 -26.01 11.47
N SER A 291 19.09 -25.50 11.34
CA SER A 291 20.29 -26.19 11.82
C SER A 291 20.30 -26.27 13.36
N ASP A 292 20.43 -27.47 13.91
CA ASP A 292 20.67 -27.69 15.35
C ASP A 292 22.08 -27.24 15.78
N ARG A 293 22.96 -27.01 14.81
CA ARG A 293 24.36 -26.63 15.02
C ARG A 293 24.49 -25.10 15.04
N THR A 294 24.23 -24.49 16.18
CA THR A 294 24.40 -23.05 16.41
C THR A 294 25.80 -22.72 16.93
N PHE A 295 26.20 -21.44 16.92
CA PHE A 295 27.44 -21.00 17.58
C PHE A 295 27.43 -21.32 19.08
N PHE A 296 26.27 -21.24 19.72
CA PHE A 296 26.07 -21.62 21.12
C PHE A 296 26.30 -23.12 21.32
N SER A 297 25.75 -23.98 20.46
CA SER A 297 25.93 -25.44 20.59
C SER A 297 27.37 -25.88 20.30
N ILE A 298 28.10 -25.21 19.39
CA ILE A 298 29.54 -25.42 19.17
C ILE A 298 30.34 -25.20 20.47
N PHE A 299 29.95 -24.21 21.27
CA PHE A 299 30.62 -23.88 22.53
C PHE A 299 30.06 -24.65 23.74
N GLY A 300 28.97 -25.41 23.56
CA GLY A 300 28.26 -26.08 24.64
C GLY A 300 27.76 -25.09 25.70
N VAL A 301 27.29 -23.93 25.24
CA VAL A 301 26.73 -22.85 26.06
C VAL A 301 25.33 -22.52 25.57
N ASP A 302 24.56 -21.84 26.41
CA ASP A 302 23.20 -21.42 26.11
C ASP A 302 23.18 -19.94 25.66
N GLU A 303 22.13 -19.52 24.96
CA GLU A 303 21.88 -18.12 24.61
C GLU A 303 21.85 -17.19 25.84
N HIS A 304 21.39 -17.72 26.98
CA HIS A 304 21.33 -17.03 28.26
C HIS A 304 22.69 -16.51 28.77
N ILE A 305 23.82 -16.91 28.17
CA ILE A 305 25.13 -16.29 28.48
C ILE A 305 25.11 -14.76 28.30
N SER A 306 24.24 -14.22 27.43
CA SER A 306 24.14 -12.77 27.21
C SER A 306 23.63 -11.99 28.42
N SER A 307 23.05 -12.68 29.41
CA SER A 307 22.66 -12.07 30.70
C SER A 307 23.83 -11.89 31.67
N LEU A 308 24.99 -12.52 31.40
CA LEU A 308 26.15 -12.47 32.27
C LEU A 308 26.97 -11.18 32.06
N PRO A 309 27.73 -10.73 33.07
CA PRO A 309 28.69 -9.65 32.89
C PRO A 309 29.71 -9.96 31.78
N LYS A 310 30.07 -8.96 30.98
CA LYS A 310 31.01 -9.10 29.86
C LYS A 310 32.30 -9.86 30.22
N SER A 311 32.87 -9.58 31.39
CA SER A 311 34.09 -10.25 31.86
C SER A 311 33.90 -11.75 32.10
N GLU A 312 32.72 -12.17 32.56
CA GLU A 312 32.38 -13.56 32.78
C GLU A 312 32.15 -14.29 31.46
N ILE A 313 31.43 -13.66 30.52
CA ILE A 313 31.25 -14.20 29.17
C ILE A 313 32.61 -14.42 28.50
N GLU A 314 33.49 -13.41 28.52
CA GLU A 314 34.82 -13.53 27.92
C GLU A 314 35.66 -14.63 28.58
N SER A 315 35.59 -14.76 29.91
CA SER A 315 36.30 -15.80 30.64
C SER A 315 35.80 -17.20 30.27
N LEU A 316 34.46 -17.39 30.26
CA LEU A 316 33.80 -18.63 29.88
C LEU A 316 34.16 -19.06 28.45
N LEU A 317 34.00 -18.14 27.48
CA LEU A 317 34.30 -18.42 26.07
C LEU A 317 35.80 -18.69 25.86
N ARG A 318 36.71 -17.94 26.52
CA ARG A 318 38.15 -18.20 26.45
C ARG A 318 38.52 -19.57 27.01
N SER A 319 37.90 -19.97 28.11
CA SER A 319 38.12 -21.28 28.74
C SER A 319 37.71 -22.41 27.80
N ARG A 320 36.48 -22.34 27.26
CA ARG A 320 35.95 -23.32 26.30
C ARG A 320 36.76 -23.38 25.01
N TYR A 321 37.12 -22.22 24.45
CA TYR A 321 37.90 -22.13 23.21
C TYR A 321 39.29 -22.79 23.32
N ARG A 322 39.91 -22.78 24.52
CA ARG A 322 41.20 -23.47 24.74
C ARG A 322 41.09 -24.99 24.75
N THR A 323 39.92 -25.52 25.07
CA THR A 323 39.68 -26.97 25.18
C THR A 323 39.17 -27.59 23.88
N LEU A 324 38.66 -26.78 22.95
CA LEU A 324 38.14 -27.23 21.67
C LEU A 324 39.24 -27.28 20.59
N GLU A 325 39.09 -28.19 19.63
CA GLU A 325 39.93 -28.21 18.43
C GLU A 325 39.66 -26.96 17.58
N ARG A 326 40.73 -26.30 17.11
CA ARG A 326 40.64 -25.03 16.38
C ARG A 326 40.27 -25.24 14.92
N THR A 327 39.00 -25.54 14.68
CA THR A 327 38.42 -25.59 13.34
C THR A 327 37.95 -24.19 12.90
N PRO A 328 37.72 -23.96 11.59
CA PRO A 328 37.13 -22.71 11.10
C PRO A 328 35.84 -22.34 11.85
N ASP A 329 34.93 -23.31 12.06
CA ASP A 329 33.65 -23.10 12.73
C ASP A 329 33.82 -22.70 14.21
N VAL A 330 34.77 -23.32 14.93
CA VAL A 330 35.07 -22.96 16.33
C VAL A 330 35.66 -21.55 16.40
N ASN A 331 36.49 -21.15 15.43
CA ASN A 331 37.06 -19.80 15.36
C ASN A 331 35.99 -18.75 15.03
N LEU A 332 35.06 -19.07 14.13
CA LEU A 332 33.94 -18.20 13.77
C LEU A 332 33.01 -18.01 14.97
N ALA A 333 32.54 -19.11 15.57
CA ALA A 333 31.68 -19.09 16.75
C ALA A 333 32.34 -18.30 17.91
N TYR A 334 33.65 -18.47 18.13
CA TYR A 334 34.39 -17.70 19.13
C TYR A 334 34.38 -16.19 18.84
N THR A 335 34.61 -15.83 17.58
CA THR A 335 34.69 -14.43 17.14
C THR A 335 33.34 -13.74 17.28
N VAL A 336 32.26 -14.41 16.86
CA VAL A 336 30.89 -13.92 16.97
C VAL A 336 30.47 -13.80 18.42
N LEU A 337 30.55 -14.88 19.21
CA LEU A 337 30.04 -14.88 20.59
C LEU A 337 30.84 -13.99 21.53
N LYS A 338 32.13 -13.76 21.28
CA LYS A 338 32.96 -12.86 22.11
C LYS A 338 32.64 -11.39 21.84
N ASN A 339 32.27 -11.02 20.63
CA ASN A 339 31.93 -9.65 20.27
C ASN A 339 30.46 -9.37 20.69
N PRO A 340 30.21 -8.41 21.59
CA PRO A 340 28.84 -8.16 22.08
C PRO A 340 27.88 -7.79 20.95
N THR A 341 28.30 -6.95 20.00
CA THR A 341 27.46 -6.52 18.88
C THR A 341 27.13 -7.68 17.94
N LEU A 342 28.12 -8.48 17.55
CA LEU A 342 27.87 -9.64 16.69
C LEU A 342 27.04 -10.72 17.40
N ARG A 343 27.25 -10.91 18.70
CA ARG A 343 26.46 -11.83 19.51
C ARG A 343 24.99 -11.39 19.57
N GLU A 344 24.73 -10.11 19.81
CA GLU A 344 23.36 -9.56 19.81
C GLU A 344 22.68 -9.73 18.45
N GLU A 345 23.37 -9.41 17.34
CA GLU A 345 22.83 -9.63 15.99
C GLU A 345 22.57 -11.11 15.72
N TYR A 346 23.49 -11.99 16.12
CA TYR A 346 23.31 -13.44 15.92
C TYR A 346 22.13 -13.99 16.73
N ILE A 347 21.95 -13.54 17.98
CA ILE A 347 20.79 -13.89 18.80
C ILE A 347 19.51 -13.42 18.13
N TRP A 348 19.48 -12.16 17.68
CA TRP A 348 18.33 -11.64 16.97
C TRP A 348 18.02 -12.48 15.71
N MET A 349 19.05 -12.86 14.94
CA MET A 349 18.89 -13.75 13.79
C MET A 349 18.32 -15.12 14.19
N LEU A 350 18.76 -15.72 15.30
CA LEU A 350 18.19 -17.01 15.76
C LEU A 350 16.68 -16.95 16.01
N HIS A 351 16.17 -15.81 16.48
CA HIS A 351 14.74 -15.66 16.79
C HIS A 351 13.86 -15.29 15.58
N HIS A 352 14.47 -14.74 14.52
CA HIS A 352 13.74 -14.20 13.36
C HIS A 352 14.02 -14.91 12.04
N TYR A 353 15.12 -15.67 11.92
CA TYR A 353 15.56 -16.25 10.66
C TYR A 353 14.55 -17.21 10.03
N GLU A 354 13.68 -17.84 10.81
CA GLU A 354 12.59 -18.65 10.25
C GLU A 354 11.67 -17.87 9.31
N LEU A 355 11.54 -16.56 9.51
CA LEU A 355 10.76 -15.68 8.64
C LEU A 355 11.38 -15.56 7.23
N GLN A 356 12.68 -15.86 7.07
CA GLN A 356 13.33 -15.92 5.76
C GLN A 356 12.65 -16.93 4.82
N LYS A 357 12.01 -17.98 5.37
CA LYS A 357 11.25 -18.94 4.57
C LYS A 357 10.12 -18.28 3.79
N ILE A 358 9.54 -17.19 4.32
CA ILE A 358 8.48 -16.42 3.66
C ILE A 358 9.06 -15.57 2.53
N ASP A 359 10.14 -14.82 2.81
CA ASP A 359 10.81 -14.00 1.80
C ASP A 359 11.35 -14.83 0.63
N ASP A 360 12.02 -15.96 0.93
CA ASP A 360 12.51 -16.91 -0.08
C ASP A 360 11.35 -17.45 -0.93
N MET A 361 10.24 -17.85 -0.30
CA MET A 361 9.04 -18.34 -0.98
C MET A 361 8.45 -17.29 -1.94
N ILE A 362 8.37 -16.02 -1.50
CA ILE A 362 7.84 -14.93 -2.31
C ILE A 362 8.76 -14.68 -3.51
N ARG A 363 10.06 -14.50 -3.26
CA ARG A 363 11.05 -14.20 -4.31
C ARG A 363 11.15 -15.30 -5.36
N GLU A 364 11.08 -16.55 -4.94
CA GLU A 364 11.11 -17.69 -5.86
C GLU A 364 9.95 -17.61 -6.86
N GLU A 365 8.71 -17.41 -6.38
CA GLU A 365 7.54 -17.40 -7.25
C GLU A 365 7.49 -16.15 -8.16
N GLU A 366 7.92 -15.00 -7.64
CA GLU A 366 7.99 -13.75 -8.40
C GLU A 366 9.05 -13.79 -9.51
N LYS A 367 10.19 -14.42 -9.24
CA LYS A 367 11.25 -14.61 -10.26
C LYS A 367 10.76 -15.45 -11.44
N TYR A 368 9.92 -16.46 -11.20
CA TYR A 368 9.35 -17.27 -12.28
C TYR A 368 8.32 -16.50 -13.12
N THR A 369 7.60 -15.52 -12.55
CA THR A 369 6.69 -14.67 -13.33
C THR A 369 7.44 -13.76 -14.32
N ASP A 370 8.61 -13.22 -13.96
CA ASP A 370 9.42 -12.40 -14.87
C ASP A 370 10.06 -13.24 -15.99
N GLU A 371 10.59 -14.42 -15.67
CA GLU A 371 11.18 -15.32 -16.68
C GLU A 371 10.15 -15.89 -17.66
N LEU A 372 8.91 -16.14 -17.22
CA LEU A 372 7.79 -16.49 -18.10
C LEU A 372 7.26 -15.29 -18.89
N ASN A 373 7.24 -14.08 -18.31
CA ASN A 373 6.82 -12.86 -18.99
C ASN A 373 7.78 -12.48 -20.12
N ASP A 374 9.09 -12.51 -19.91
CA ASP A 374 10.04 -12.22 -20.98
C ASP A 374 9.92 -13.23 -22.14
N ALA A 375 9.76 -14.52 -21.83
CA ALA A 375 9.54 -15.55 -22.84
C ALA A 375 8.20 -15.41 -23.58
N GLN A 376 7.14 -14.98 -22.91
CA GLN A 376 5.82 -14.73 -23.49
C GLN A 376 5.80 -13.42 -24.30
N ILE A 377 6.42 -12.35 -23.82
CA ILE A 377 6.62 -11.07 -24.51
C ILE A 377 7.45 -11.31 -25.78
N GLN A 378 8.55 -12.06 -25.69
CA GLN A 378 9.34 -12.48 -26.86
C GLN A 378 8.51 -13.30 -27.86
N LYS A 379 7.63 -14.20 -27.39
CA LYS A 379 6.70 -14.94 -28.26
C LYS A 379 5.65 -14.04 -28.93
N ILE A 380 5.10 -13.07 -28.20
CA ILE A 380 4.11 -12.11 -28.71
C ILE A 380 4.77 -11.20 -29.75
N ILE A 381 5.97 -10.68 -29.47
CA ILE A 381 6.79 -9.90 -30.40
C ILE A 381 7.09 -10.73 -31.65
N ALA A 382 7.56 -11.97 -31.50
CA ALA A 382 7.85 -12.85 -32.63
C ALA A 382 6.60 -13.20 -33.47
N LYS A 383 5.43 -13.35 -32.83
CA LYS A 383 4.15 -13.56 -33.54
C LYS A 383 3.73 -12.31 -34.30
N LYS A 384 3.82 -11.13 -33.69
CA LYS A 384 3.52 -9.83 -34.30
C LYS A 384 4.45 -9.52 -35.47
N ILE A 385 5.74 -9.86 -35.36
CA ILE A 385 6.71 -9.73 -36.46
C ILE A 385 6.34 -10.64 -37.63
N ARG A 386 5.99 -11.92 -37.39
CA ARG A 386 5.55 -12.84 -38.46
C ARG A 386 4.23 -12.41 -39.12
N GLU A 387 3.32 -11.83 -38.35
CA GLU A 387 2.07 -11.25 -38.89
C GLU A 387 2.37 -10.01 -39.75
N PHE A 388 3.28 -9.15 -39.30
CA PHE A 388 3.76 -7.99 -40.05
C PHE A 388 4.47 -8.39 -41.36
N GLU A 389 5.36 -9.38 -41.33
CA GLU A 389 6.03 -9.94 -42.51
C GLU A 389 5.05 -10.55 -43.52
N LYS A 390 4.00 -11.23 -43.04
CA LYS A 390 2.92 -11.77 -43.90
C LYS A 390 2.10 -10.68 -44.60
N ILE A 391 1.92 -9.52 -43.96
CA ILE A 391 1.22 -8.37 -44.53
C ILE A 391 2.11 -7.68 -45.57
N TYR A 392 3.41 -7.53 -45.28
CA TYR A 392 4.34 -6.85 -46.18
C TYR A 392 4.75 -7.69 -47.40
N CYS A 393 4.93 -9.01 -47.27
CA CYS A 393 5.22 -9.90 -48.40
C CYS A 393 4.03 -10.10 -49.36
N ARG A 394 2.84 -9.55 -49.04
CA ARG A 394 1.67 -9.51 -49.93
C ARG A 394 1.55 -8.19 -50.69
N LEU A 395 2.40 -7.21 -50.37
CA LEU A 395 2.44 -5.88 -50.99
C LEU A 395 3.71 -5.65 -51.85
N SER A 396 4.60 -6.65 -51.89
CA SER A 396 5.66 -6.83 -52.91
C SER A 396 5.24 -7.93 -53.86
#